data_AF-A0A2C5Y3P7-F1
#
_entry.id   AF-A0A2C5Y3P7-F1
#
_cell.length_a   1.000
_cell.length_b   1.000
_cell.length_c   1.000
_cell.angle_alpha   90.00
_cell.angle_beta   90.00
_cell.angle_gamma   90.00
#
_symmetry.space_group_name_H-M   'P 1'
#
loop_
_entity.id
_entity.type
_entity.pdbx_description
1 polymer ?
#
loop_
_entity_poly.entity_id
_entity_poly.type
_entity_poly.pdbx_seq_one_letter_code
_entity_poly.pdbx_strand_id
1 'polypeptide(L)'
;MYSHRSRGRPVRSTPAGVQCQKCLKRGHYSYECKASTQERPYAARPSRTQQLQNPKLVPKLTNEALEPLEKKKGVADEELAKREAARAKKQDSEELDDLATSSHTPQVVVVSKAST
;
A
#
# COMPACT_ATOMS: atom_id res chain seq x y z
N MET A 1 -9.04 12.19 6.66
CA MET A 1 -10.47 12.57 6.57
C MET A 1 -11.29 11.41 7.11
N TYR A 2 -11.80 11.46 8.34
CA TYR A 2 -12.57 10.34 8.89
C TYR A 2 -14.04 10.48 8.48
N SER A 3 -14.49 9.56 7.62
CA SER A 3 -15.88 9.52 7.15
C SER A 3 -16.84 9.20 8.30
N HIS A 4 -17.68 10.16 8.66
CA HIS A 4 -18.81 9.92 9.57
C HIS A 4 -19.86 9.09 8.83
N ARG A 5 -19.82 7.77 9.03
CA ARG A 5 -20.90 6.88 8.62
C ARG A 5 -22.16 7.24 9.39
N SER A 6 -23.10 7.90 8.72
CA SER A 6 -24.45 8.18 9.17
C SER A 6 -25.15 6.86 9.50
N ARG A 7 -25.24 6.52 10.79
CA ARG A 7 -25.93 5.32 11.26
C ARG A 7 -27.43 5.54 11.16
N GLY A 8 -28.08 4.87 10.21
CA GLY A 8 -29.54 4.78 10.14
C GLY A 8 -30.11 4.36 11.49
N ARG A 9 -31.15 5.07 11.95
CA ARG A 9 -31.81 4.83 13.23
C ARG A 9 -32.58 3.50 13.14
N PRO A 10 -32.24 2.48 13.94
CA PRO A 10 -32.99 1.23 13.91
C PRO A 10 -34.41 1.44 14.44
N VAL A 11 -35.39 0.86 13.75
CA VAL A 11 -36.81 0.91 14.07
C VAL A 11 -37.14 -0.05 15.22
N ARG A 12 -37.42 0.54 16.39
CA ARG A 12 -38.20 0.10 17.58
C ARG A 12 -38.15 -1.33 18.14
N SER A 13 -37.56 -2.33 17.49
CA SER A 13 -37.28 -3.65 18.10
C SER A 13 -35.83 -3.70 18.56
N THR A 14 -35.59 -4.03 19.84
CA THR A 14 -34.25 -4.31 20.36
C THR A 14 -33.67 -5.52 19.64
N PRO A 15 -32.66 -5.34 18.77
CA PRO A 15 -32.08 -6.49 18.08
C PRO A 15 -31.29 -7.32 19.10
N ALA A 16 -31.45 -8.63 19.06
CA ALA A 16 -30.80 -9.56 20.00
C ALA A 16 -29.26 -9.42 20.06
N GLY A 17 -28.65 -8.87 19.01
CA GLY A 17 -27.21 -8.61 18.92
C GLY A 17 -26.72 -7.29 19.54
N VAL A 18 -27.61 -6.37 19.93
CA VAL A 18 -27.17 -5.10 20.53
C VAL A 18 -26.66 -5.33 21.95
N GLN A 19 -25.39 -4.96 22.16
CA GLN A 19 -24.75 -4.94 23.46
C GLN A 19 -24.87 -3.55 24.09
N CYS A 20 -25.39 -3.51 25.31
CA CYS A 20 -25.51 -2.28 26.08
C CYS A 20 -24.11 -1.80 26.55
N GLN A 21 -23.74 -0.56 26.24
CA GLN A 21 -22.47 0.03 26.69
C GLN A 21 -22.39 0.26 28.21
N LYS A 22 -23.53 0.26 28.91
CA LYS A 22 -23.59 0.56 30.35
C LYS A 22 -23.35 -0.67 31.22
N CYS A 23 -23.94 -1.81 30.86
CA CYS A 23 -23.88 -3.05 31.63
C CYS A 23 -23.23 -4.22 30.87
N LEU A 24 -22.84 -4.02 29.61
CA LEU A 24 -22.20 -4.99 28.71
C LEU A 24 -23.02 -6.24 28.41
N LYS A 25 -24.30 -6.30 28.82
CA LYS A 25 -25.25 -7.38 28.46
C LYS A 25 -25.90 -7.11 27.09
N ARG A 26 -26.36 -8.18 26.43
CA ARG A 26 -27.10 -8.11 25.16
C ARG A 26 -28.61 -8.03 25.40
N GLY A 27 -29.36 -7.55 24.40
CA GLY A 27 -30.82 -7.59 24.38
C GLY A 27 -31.54 -6.28 24.71
N HIS A 28 -30.81 -5.19 24.98
CA HIS A 28 -31.39 -3.86 25.17
C HIS A 28 -30.43 -2.75 24.76
N TYR A 29 -30.97 -1.59 24.40
CA TYR A 29 -30.16 -0.42 24.12
C TYR A 29 -29.68 0.28 25.40
N SER A 30 -28.62 1.09 25.29
CA SER A 30 -28.07 1.82 26.43
C SER A 30 -29.05 2.79 27.12
N TYR A 31 -30.09 3.24 26.40
CA TYR A 31 -31.15 4.11 26.94
C TYR A 31 -32.24 3.35 27.73
N GLU A 32 -32.34 2.03 27.57
CA GLU A 32 -33.32 1.18 28.28
C GLU A 32 -32.69 0.41 29.45
N CYS A 33 -31.39 0.61 29.68
CA CYS A 33 -30.62 -0.12 30.68
C CYS A 33 -31.08 0.26 32.10
N LYS A 34 -31.71 -0.69 32.79
CA LYS A 34 -32.17 -0.58 34.19
C LYS A 34 -31.12 -1.02 35.23
N ALA A 35 -29.95 -1.48 34.79
CA ALA A 35 -28.90 -1.95 35.71
C ALA A 35 -28.45 -0.83 36.65
N SER A 36 -28.42 -1.13 37.96
CA SER A 36 -27.95 -0.23 38.99
C SER A 36 -26.44 0.06 38.84
N THR A 37 -25.93 1.16 39.41
CA THR A 37 -24.52 1.53 39.30
C THR A 37 -23.56 0.44 39.82
N GLN A 38 -23.99 -0.36 40.80
CA GLN A 38 -23.18 -1.45 41.34
C GLN A 38 -23.19 -2.72 40.47
N GLU A 39 -24.29 -2.99 39.77
CA GLU A 39 -24.36 -4.11 38.81
C GLU A 39 -23.61 -3.85 37.51
N ARG A 40 -23.27 -2.58 37.23
CA ARG A 40 -22.52 -2.21 36.03
C ARG A 40 -21.08 -2.67 36.22
N PRO A 41 -20.59 -3.63 35.41
CA PRO A 41 -19.25 -4.14 35.57
C PRO A 41 -18.24 -3.02 35.39
N TYR A 42 -17.51 -2.67 36.46
CA TYR A 42 -16.36 -1.80 36.36
C TYR A 42 -15.17 -2.63 35.88
N ALA A 43 -14.95 -2.65 34.57
CA ALA A 43 -13.70 -3.17 34.03
C ALA A 43 -12.60 -2.13 34.32
N ALA A 44 -11.79 -2.40 35.34
CA ALA A 44 -10.62 -1.58 35.63
C ALA A 44 -9.74 -1.51 34.37
N ARG A 45 -9.61 -0.31 33.82
CA ARG A 45 -8.72 -0.09 32.68
C ARG A 45 -7.30 -0.05 33.21
N PRO A 46 -6.40 -0.96 32.77
CA PRO A 46 -5.01 -0.88 33.18
C PRO A 46 -4.44 0.46 32.70
N SER A 47 -3.66 1.10 33.57
CA SER A 47 -2.97 2.35 33.20
C SER A 47 -2.07 2.10 31.99
N ARG A 48 -1.76 3.13 31.21
CA ARG A 48 -0.86 3.01 30.04
C ARG A 48 0.48 2.39 30.43
N THR A 49 1.01 2.72 31.61
CA THR A 49 2.24 2.13 32.15
C THR A 49 2.06 0.65 32.50
N GLN A 50 0.94 0.28 33.13
CA GLN A 50 0.61 -1.12 33.42
C GLN A 50 0.39 -1.95 32.14
N GLN A 51 -0.09 -1.33 31.06
CA GLN A 51 -0.20 -1.97 29.75
C GLN A 51 1.19 -2.29 29.17
N LEU A 52 2.11 -1.33 29.22
CA LEU A 52 3.47 -1.47 28.69
C LEU A 52 4.36 -2.42 29.52
N GLN A 53 4.04 -2.61 30.80
CA GLN A 53 4.73 -3.57 31.66
C GLN A 53 4.38 -5.04 31.36
N ASN A 54 3.41 -5.32 30.49
CA ASN A 54 3.05 -6.69 30.15
C ASN A 54 4.12 -7.29 29.21
N PRO A 55 4.87 -8.32 29.63
CA PRO A 55 5.90 -8.94 28.79
C PRO A 55 5.31 -9.64 27.56
N LYS A 56 3.99 -9.87 27.54
CA LYS A 56 3.24 -10.44 26.40
C LYS A 56 2.95 -9.43 25.29
N LEU A 57 2.93 -8.14 25.62
CA LEU A 57 2.71 -7.05 24.65
C LEU A 57 4.02 -6.46 24.15
N VAL A 58 5.15 -6.84 24.76
CA VAL A 58 6.48 -6.53 24.23
C VAL A 58 6.60 -7.31 22.92
N PRO A 59 6.68 -6.62 21.76
CA PRO A 59 6.94 -7.31 20.51
C PRO A 59 8.26 -8.05 20.70
N LYS A 60 8.25 -9.36 20.46
CA LYS A 60 9.49 -10.14 20.41
C LYS A 60 10.31 -9.47 19.33
N LEU A 61 11.41 -8.82 19.70
CA LEU A 61 12.37 -8.31 18.76
C LEU A 61 12.90 -9.56 18.05
N THR A 62 12.30 -9.89 16.91
CA THR A 62 12.87 -10.82 15.97
C THR A 62 14.11 -10.11 15.47
N ASN A 63 15.21 -10.38 16.16
CA ASN A 63 16.53 -10.33 15.56
C ASN A 63 16.55 -11.42 14.48
N GLU A 64 15.69 -11.30 13.47
CA GLU A 64 16.11 -11.64 12.12
C GLU A 64 17.27 -10.68 11.91
N ALA A 65 18.45 -11.18 12.27
CA ALA A 65 19.70 -10.55 11.95
C ALA A 65 19.56 -10.21 10.46
N LEU A 66 19.33 -8.93 10.16
CA LEU A 66 19.73 -8.40 8.89
C LEU A 66 21.16 -8.91 8.76
N GLU A 67 21.39 -9.85 7.84
CA GLU A 67 22.74 -10.30 7.54
C GLU A 67 23.60 -9.03 7.54
N PRO A 68 24.67 -8.96 8.35
CA PRO A 68 25.47 -7.77 8.39
C PRO A 68 25.79 -7.43 6.94
N LEU A 69 25.47 -6.20 6.54
CA LEU A 69 25.61 -5.68 5.18
C LEU A 69 27.10 -5.59 4.81
N GLU A 70 27.81 -6.71 4.85
CA GLU A 70 29.22 -6.85 4.48
C GLU A 70 29.36 -7.09 2.99
N LYS A 71 28.32 -6.79 2.20
CA LYS A 71 28.40 -6.72 0.75
C LYS A 71 27.91 -5.35 0.29
N LYS A 72 28.65 -4.49 -0.40
CA LYS A 72 30.01 -4.48 -0.95
C LYS A 72 30.29 -2.99 -1.25
N LYS A 73 31.51 -2.48 -1.04
CA LYS A 73 31.93 -1.24 -1.70
C LYS A 73 31.81 -1.47 -3.22
N GLY A 74 31.18 -0.56 -3.98
CA GLY A 74 31.12 -0.63 -5.45
C GLY A 74 29.83 -1.14 -6.09
N VAL A 75 28.75 -1.41 -5.32
CA VAL A 75 27.44 -1.80 -5.92
C VAL A 75 26.88 -0.69 -6.82
N ALA A 76 27.12 0.58 -6.46
CA ALA A 76 26.69 1.73 -7.26
C ALA A 76 27.40 1.80 -8.63
N ASP A 77 28.70 1.50 -8.67
CA ASP A 77 29.49 1.52 -9.91
C ASP A 77 29.07 0.38 -10.85
N GLU A 78 28.76 -0.80 -10.31
CA GLU A 78 28.22 -1.93 -11.09
C GLU A 78 26.85 -1.60 -11.70
N GLU A 79 25.99 -0.89 -10.97
CA GLU A 79 24.66 -0.50 -11.46
C GLU A 79 24.75 0.59 -12.54
N LEU A 80 25.64 1.57 -12.36
CA LEU A 80 25.91 2.61 -13.35
C LEU A 80 26.48 2.02 -14.65
N ALA A 81 27.46 1.11 -14.56
CA ALA A 81 28.06 0.45 -15.72
C ALA A 81 27.01 -0.36 -16.52
N LYS A 82 26.10 -1.07 -15.83
CA LYS A 82 24.99 -1.79 -16.49
C LYS A 82 24.05 -0.85 -17.23
N ARG A 83 23.76 0.31 -16.65
CA ARG A 83 22.86 1.31 -17.24
C ARG A 83 23.49 2.00 -18.46
N GLU A 84 24.80 2.28 -18.41
CA GLU A 84 25.54 2.82 -19.56
C GLU A 84 25.66 1.81 -20.69
N ALA A 85 25.97 0.55 -20.39
CA ALA A 85 26.00 -0.51 -21.39
C ALA A 85 24.64 -0.72 -22.07
N ALA A 86 23.53 -0.59 -21.33
CA ALA A 86 22.19 -0.63 -21.92
C ALA A 86 21.92 0.58 -22.83
N ARG A 87 22.45 1.75 -22.49
CA ARG A 87 22.30 2.98 -23.28
C ARG A 87 23.11 2.92 -24.57
N ALA A 88 24.35 2.43 -24.51
CA ALA A 88 25.21 2.22 -25.68
C ALA A 88 24.58 1.23 -26.67
N LYS A 89 24.06 0.10 -26.20
CA LYS A 89 23.36 -0.88 -27.05
C LYS A 89 22.15 -0.30 -27.78
N LYS A 90 21.42 0.63 -27.16
CA LYS A 90 20.27 1.30 -27.78
C LYS A 90 20.72 2.29 -28.87
N GLN A 91 21.83 3.00 -28.63
CA GLN A 91 22.41 3.91 -29.62
C GLN A 91 22.94 3.14 -30.84
N ASP A 92 23.65 2.04 -30.63
CA ASP A 92 24.12 1.18 -31.74
C ASP A 92 22.95 0.64 -32.58
N SER A 93 21.83 0.25 -31.96
CA SER A 93 20.65 -0.18 -32.71
C SER A 93 20.01 0.95 -33.52
N GLU A 94 19.91 2.16 -32.94
CA GLU A 94 19.33 3.32 -33.61
C GLU A 94 20.21 3.79 -34.79
N GLU A 95 21.54 3.76 -34.65
CA GLU A 95 22.49 4.10 -35.72
C GLU A 95 22.39 3.13 -36.91
N LEU A 96 22.20 1.83 -36.65
CA LEU A 96 22.01 0.84 -37.71
C LEU A 96 20.67 1.03 -38.45
N ASP A 97 19.61 1.44 -37.74
CA ASP A 97 18.29 1.74 -38.32
C ASP A 97 18.31 3.05 -39.16
N ASP A 98 19.06 4.07 -38.72
CA ASP A 98 19.25 5.33 -39.47
C ASP A 98 20.09 5.11 -40.76
N LEU A 99 21.10 4.25 -40.72
CA LEU A 99 21.87 3.88 -41.91
C LEU A 99 21.03 3.06 -42.90
N ALA A 100 20.15 2.18 -42.41
CA ALA A 100 19.22 1.42 -43.25
C ALA A 100 18.21 2.34 -43.97
N THR A 101 17.71 3.38 -43.30
CA THR A 101 16.73 4.32 -43.86
C THR A 101 17.35 5.36 -44.81
N SER A 102 18.62 5.76 -44.61
CA SER A 102 19.31 6.70 -45.52
C SER A 102 19.67 6.11 -46.90
N SER A 103 19.69 4.78 -47.03
CA SER A 103 19.98 4.09 -48.30
C SER A 103 18.79 4.01 -49.28
N HIS A 104 17.58 4.33 -48.82
CA HIS A 104 16.37 4.36 -49.67
C HIS A 104 16.25 5.72 -50.38
N THR A 105 17.06 5.91 -51.42
CA THR A 105 16.85 7.02 -52.37
C THR A 105 15.67 6.68 -53.30
N PRO A 106 14.60 7.50 -53.38
CA PRO A 106 13.56 7.25 -54.37
C PRO A 106 14.11 7.62 -55.76
N GLN A 107 14.18 6.64 -56.66
CA GLN A 107 14.46 6.87 -58.07
C GLN A 107 13.38 7.80 -58.65
N VAL A 108 13.78 9.00 -59.07
CA VAL A 108 12.89 9.96 -59.72
C VAL A 108 12.63 9.46 -61.14
N VAL A 109 11.47 8.83 -61.36
CA VAL A 109 11.05 8.39 -62.69
C VAL A 109 10.54 9.60 -63.47
N VAL A 110 11.34 10.06 -64.44
CA VAL A 110 10.95 11.11 -65.40
C VAL A 110 9.97 10.49 -66.40
N VAL A 111 8.67 10.78 -66.26
CA VAL A 111 7.66 10.34 -67.24
C VAL A 111 7.46 11.43 -68.28
N SER A 112 8.06 11.24 -69.45
CA SER A 112 7.82 12.03 -70.65
C SER A 112 6.37 11.84 -71.12
N LYS A 113 5.55 12.90 -71.04
CA LYS A 113 4.21 12.92 -71.64
C LYS A 113 4.34 13.10 -73.16
N ALA A 114 3.96 12.08 -73.91
CA ALA A 114 3.76 12.16 -75.35
C ALA A 114 2.46 12.92 -75.66
N SER A 115 2.54 13.79 -76.66
CA SER A 115 1.48 14.59 -77.25
C SER A 115 0.48 13.71 -78.00
N THR A 116 -0.82 13.88 -77.75
CA THR A 116 -1.88 13.73 -78.76
C THR A 116 -3.05 14.62 -78.37
#